data_AF-U4VJP1-F1
#
_entry.id   AF-U4VJP1-F1
#
_cell.length_a   1.000
_cell.length_b   1.000
_cell.length_c   1.000
_cell.angle_alpha   90.00
_cell.angle_beta   90.00
_cell.angle_gamma   90.00
#
_symmetry.space_group_name_H-M   'P 1'
#
loop_
_entity.id
_entity.type
_entity.pdbx_description
1 polymer ?
#
loop_
_entity_poly.entity_id
_entity_poly.type
_entity_poly.pdbx_seq_one_letter_code
_entity_poly.pdbx_strand_id
1 'polypeptide(L)'
;MAGKTGTTNDEKDAWFVGFTPDLVVGVFMGYDTPTPLGRGNTGGGLAAPVFKSFMEQALAGTPKVDFRVPEGMTVIAINRKTGMRANQGDPNVIMEAFKPGTGPSDSYSVIGMDSFREGSPVAPQSPQATRAINSGSGGLY
;
A
#
# COMPACT_ATOMS: atom_id res chain seq x y z
N MET A 1 -9.59 6.43 -1.40
CA MET A 1 -10.36 5.18 -1.55
C MET A 1 -9.33 4.08 -1.67
N ALA A 2 -9.48 3.02 -0.89
CA ALA A 2 -8.62 1.85 -0.91
C ALA A 2 -9.37 0.69 -1.55
N GLY A 3 -8.64 -0.30 -2.07
CA GLY A 3 -9.26 -1.54 -2.52
C GLY A 3 -8.29 -2.63 -2.88
N LYS A 4 -8.80 -3.86 -2.92
CA LYS A 4 -8.02 -5.05 -3.26
C LYS A 4 -8.81 -5.96 -4.18
N THR A 5 -8.15 -6.39 -5.25
CA THR A 5 -8.63 -7.44 -6.15
C THR A 5 -8.48 -8.82 -5.52
N GLY A 6 -9.45 -9.70 -5.79
CA GLY A 6 -9.37 -11.13 -5.55
C GLY A 6 -9.74 -11.90 -6.81
N THR A 7 -9.04 -12.98 -7.09
CA THR A 7 -9.38 -13.92 -8.18
C THR A 7 -9.12 -15.32 -7.65
N THR A 8 -10.10 -16.22 -7.75
CA THR A 8 -9.90 -17.61 -7.33
C THR A 8 -9.17 -18.42 -8.40
N ASN A 9 -8.74 -19.63 -8.01
CA ASN A 9 -8.08 -20.55 -8.92
C ASN A 9 -8.98 -20.87 -10.13
N ASP A 10 -8.36 -21.08 -11.29
CA ASP A 10 -9.03 -21.27 -12.58
C ASP A 10 -9.97 -20.12 -12.98
N GLU A 11 -9.83 -18.95 -12.35
CA GLU A 11 -10.63 -17.75 -12.64
C GLU A 11 -12.14 -18.01 -12.54
N LYS A 12 -12.56 -18.83 -11.56
CA LYS A 12 -13.98 -19.13 -11.32
C LYS A 12 -14.74 -17.96 -10.71
N ASP A 13 -14.04 -17.17 -9.90
CA ASP A 13 -14.60 -16.03 -9.18
C ASP A 13 -13.70 -14.80 -9.34
N ALA A 14 -14.35 -13.67 -9.56
CA ALA A 14 -13.74 -12.34 -9.59
C ALA A 14 -14.30 -11.50 -8.44
N TRP A 15 -13.41 -11.02 -7.58
CA TRP A 15 -13.74 -10.21 -6.41
C TRP A 15 -13.07 -8.83 -6.49
N PHE A 16 -13.77 -7.84 -5.96
CA PHE A 16 -13.18 -6.58 -5.58
C PHE A 16 -13.79 -6.10 -4.28
N VAL A 17 -12.96 -5.84 -3.28
CA VAL A 17 -13.40 -5.22 -2.02
C VAL A 17 -12.68 -3.88 -1.88
N GLY A 18 -13.43 -2.82 -1.66
CA GLY A 18 -12.87 -1.48 -1.48
C GLY A 18 -13.68 -0.64 -0.52
N PHE A 19 -13.09 0.47 -0.10
CA PHE A 19 -13.67 1.29 0.94
C PHE A 19 -13.20 2.76 0.91
N THR A 20 -14.03 3.62 1.48
CA THR A 20 -13.70 4.95 2.01
C THR A 20 -13.63 4.85 3.54
N PRO A 21 -13.29 5.93 4.27
CA PRO A 21 -13.43 5.94 5.73
C PRO A 21 -14.82 5.58 6.24
N ASP A 22 -15.87 5.87 5.46
CA ASP A 22 -17.27 5.80 5.91
C ASP A 22 -18.11 4.72 5.19
N LEU A 23 -17.58 4.09 4.13
CA LEU A 23 -18.32 3.11 3.32
C LEU A 23 -17.41 1.96 2.87
N VAL A 24 -17.89 0.72 3.04
CA VAL A 24 -17.24 -0.51 2.55
C VAL A 24 -18.14 -1.17 1.52
N VAL A 25 -17.58 -1.59 0.39
CA VAL A 25 -18.30 -2.30 -0.67
C VAL A 25 -17.49 -3.50 -1.13
N GLY A 26 -18.16 -4.65 -1.22
CA GLY A 26 -17.64 -5.87 -1.83
C GLY A 26 -18.44 -6.22 -3.08
N VAL A 27 -17.74 -6.53 -4.16
CA VAL A 27 -18.31 -7.01 -5.42
C VAL A 27 -17.78 -8.42 -5.67
N PHE A 28 -18.72 -9.32 -5.95
CA PHE A 28 -18.47 -10.69 -6.38
C PHE A 28 -19.06 -10.89 -7.77
N MET A 29 -18.34 -11.62 -8.61
CA MET A 29 -18.83 -12.12 -9.87
C MET A 29 -18.37 -13.56 -10.06
N GLY A 30 -19.32 -14.44 -10.36
CA GLY A 30 -19.15 -15.88 -10.54
C GLY A 30 -20.43 -16.46 -11.13
N TYR A 31 -20.35 -17.70 -11.60
CA TYR A 31 -21.54 -18.46 -11.99
C TYR A 31 -22.09 -19.22 -10.79
N ASP A 32 -23.42 -19.40 -10.73
CA ASP A 32 -24.09 -20.16 -9.66
C ASP A 32 -23.55 -21.60 -9.54
N THR A 33 -23.23 -22.21 -10.67
CA THR A 33 -22.43 -23.44 -10.74
C THR A 33 -20.99 -23.05 -11.06
N PRO A 34 -20.01 -23.32 -10.16
CA PRO A 34 -18.64 -22.85 -10.33
C PRO A 34 -18.00 -23.34 -11.64
N THR A 35 -17.79 -22.41 -12.55
CA THR A 35 -17.17 -22.63 -13.85
C THR A 35 -16.22 -21.48 -14.17
N PRO A 36 -15.14 -21.71 -14.93
CA PRO A 36 -14.19 -20.65 -15.27
C PRO A 36 -14.88 -19.48 -15.97
N LEU A 37 -14.60 -18.25 -15.52
CA LEU A 37 -15.08 -17.03 -16.17
C LEU A 37 -14.44 -16.81 -17.54
N GLY A 38 -13.33 -17.49 -17.82
CA GLY A 38 -12.57 -17.38 -19.06
C GLY A 38 -11.26 -16.64 -18.88
N ARG A 39 -10.25 -16.98 -19.70
CA ARG A 39 -8.86 -16.55 -19.50
C ARG A 39 -8.73 -15.02 -19.38
N GLY A 40 -8.21 -14.54 -18.26
CA GLY A 40 -7.97 -13.12 -18.00
C GLY A 40 -9.13 -12.39 -17.31
N ASN A 41 -10.23 -13.08 -17.03
CA ASN A 41 -11.39 -12.54 -16.32
C ASN A 41 -11.16 -12.53 -14.81
N THR A 42 -10.38 -11.56 -14.36
CA THR A 42 -9.93 -11.40 -12.96
C THR A 42 -10.77 -10.38 -12.20
N GLY A 43 -10.60 -10.31 -10.88
CA GLY A 43 -11.19 -9.26 -10.04
C GLY A 43 -10.91 -7.83 -10.52
N GLY A 44 -9.73 -7.59 -11.11
CA GLY A 44 -9.39 -6.28 -11.67
C GLY A 44 -10.10 -5.95 -12.98
N GLY A 45 -10.41 -6.96 -13.80
CA GLY A 45 -11.07 -6.78 -15.09
C GLY A 45 -12.60 -6.75 -15.01
N LEU A 46 -13.19 -7.53 -14.10
CA LEU A 46 -14.64 -7.70 -14.01
C LEU A 46 -15.26 -6.98 -12.79
N ALA A 47 -14.77 -7.27 -11.58
CA ALA A 47 -15.38 -6.75 -10.36
C ALA A 47 -15.01 -5.28 -10.08
N ALA A 48 -13.79 -4.86 -10.37
CA ALA A 48 -13.33 -3.48 -10.12
C ALA A 48 -14.10 -2.41 -10.91
N PRO A 49 -14.45 -2.59 -12.20
CA PRO A 49 -15.28 -1.61 -12.93
C PRO A 49 -16.69 -1.46 -12.34
N VAL A 50 -17.30 -2.55 -11.87
CA VAL A 50 -18.61 -2.51 -11.20
C VAL A 50 -18.51 -1.74 -9.89
N PHE A 51 -17.49 -2.02 -9.07
CA PHE A 51 -17.21 -1.25 -7.86
C PHE A 51 -17.05 0.23 -8.16
N LYS A 52 -16.25 0.59 -9.19
CA LYS A 52 -16.05 1.99 -9.60
C LYS A 52 -17.37 2.67 -9.95
N SER A 53 -18.19 2.06 -10.80
CA SER A 53 -19.47 2.62 -11.24
C SER A 53 -20.46 2.82 -10.08
N PHE A 54 -20.47 1.87 -9.12
CA PHE A 54 -21.26 2.01 -7.91
C PHE A 54 -20.76 3.17 -7.04
N MET A 55 -19.46 3.23 -6.77
CA MET A 55 -18.87 4.25 -5.90
C MET A 55 -18.99 5.67 -6.49
N GLU A 56 -18.91 5.83 -7.81
CA GLU A 56 -19.16 7.12 -8.48
C GLU A 56 -20.56 7.68 -8.17
N GLN A 57 -21.56 6.80 -8.11
CA GLN A 57 -22.94 7.19 -7.78
C GLN A 57 -23.13 7.33 -6.26
N ALA A 58 -22.64 6.38 -5.47
CA ALA A 58 -22.83 6.35 -4.03
C ALA A 58 -22.14 7.54 -3.32
N LEU A 59 -21.01 8.02 -3.85
CA LEU A 59 -20.27 9.14 -3.28
C LEU A 59 -20.62 10.49 -3.94
N ALA A 60 -21.54 10.53 -4.90
CA ALA A 60 -21.94 11.76 -5.56
C ALA A 60 -22.48 12.78 -4.54
N GLY A 61 -21.86 13.95 -4.46
CA GLY A 61 -22.23 15.01 -3.50
C GLY A 61 -21.77 14.78 -2.07
N THR A 62 -21.05 13.68 -1.78
CA THR A 62 -20.44 13.46 -0.46
C THR A 62 -19.08 14.17 -0.34
N PRO A 63 -18.75 14.79 0.80
CA PRO A 63 -17.42 15.35 1.02
C PRO A 63 -16.35 14.25 0.97
N LYS A 64 -15.20 14.54 0.34
CA LYS A 64 -14.05 13.64 0.39
C LYS A 64 -13.48 13.65 1.81
N VAL A 65 -13.49 12.50 2.47
CA VAL A 65 -12.82 12.28 3.75
C VAL A 65 -11.53 11.51 3.51
N ASP A 66 -10.42 12.04 4.02
CA ASP A 66 -9.13 11.33 3.99
C ASP A 66 -9.03 10.36 5.18
N PHE A 67 -8.30 9.27 4.99
CA PHE A 67 -8.03 8.32 6.05
C PHE A 67 -7.10 8.93 7.10
N ARG A 68 -7.42 8.68 8.37
CA ARG A 68 -6.66 9.22 9.50
C ARG A 68 -5.47 8.32 9.81
N VAL A 69 -4.29 8.92 9.91
CA VAL A 69 -3.10 8.25 10.47
C VAL A 69 -3.35 8.04 11.96
N PRO A 70 -3.30 6.80 12.48
CA PRO A 70 -3.39 6.56 13.92
C PRO A 70 -2.23 7.19 14.69
N GLU A 71 -2.48 7.58 15.94
CA GLU A 71 -1.43 8.13 16.81
C GLU A 71 -0.27 7.13 17.01
N GLY A 72 0.94 7.66 17.09
CA GLY A 72 2.17 6.87 17.30
C GLY A 72 2.75 6.25 16.03
N MET A 73 2.10 6.33 14.87
CA MET A 73 2.72 5.95 13.60
C MET A 73 3.95 6.81 13.29
N THR A 74 5.03 6.18 12.83
CA THR A 74 6.26 6.87 12.42
C THR A 74 6.48 6.67 10.93
N VAL A 75 6.81 7.74 10.20
CA VAL A 75 7.18 7.64 8.78
C VAL A 75 8.70 7.68 8.66
N ILE A 76 9.30 6.62 8.14
CA ILE A 76 10.75 6.44 8.07
C ILE A 76 11.18 6.33 6.61
N ALA A 77 12.27 7.00 6.26
CA ALA A 77 12.91 6.83 4.95
C ALA A 77 13.59 5.46 4.90
N ILE A 78 13.20 4.61 3.95
CA ILE A 78 13.77 3.27 3.75
C ILE A 78 14.33 3.09 2.35
N ASN A 79 15.33 2.22 2.23
CA ASN A 79 15.79 1.75 0.94
C ASN A 79 14.76 0.75 0.39
N ARG A 80 14.14 1.06 -0.75
CA ARG A 80 13.06 0.23 -1.34
C ARG A 80 13.46 -1.22 -1.60
N LYS A 81 14.75 -1.48 -1.85
CA LYS A 81 15.24 -2.84 -2.16
C LYS A 81 15.45 -3.67 -0.89
N THR A 82 15.96 -3.08 0.18
CA THR A 82 16.34 -3.82 1.39
C THR A 82 15.29 -3.75 2.49
N GLY A 83 14.37 -2.77 2.45
CA GLY A 83 13.41 -2.52 3.52
C GLY A 83 14.04 -1.86 4.77
N MET A 84 15.35 -1.64 4.77
CA MET A 84 16.08 -1.05 5.90
C MET A 84 16.04 0.47 5.86
N ARG A 85 16.32 1.13 6.99
CA ARG A 85 16.47 2.59 7.03
C ARG A 85 17.48 3.06 5.98
N ALA A 86 17.10 4.08 5.22
CA ALA A 86 17.94 4.62 4.18
C ALA A 86 19.14 5.36 4.77
N ASN A 87 20.32 5.16 4.17
CA ASN A 87 21.52 5.93 4.47
C ASN A 87 21.64 7.13 3.51
N GLN A 88 22.48 8.09 3.89
CA GLN A 88 22.80 9.21 3.00
C GLN A 88 23.45 8.69 1.70
N GLY A 89 22.90 9.11 0.56
CA GLY A 89 23.37 8.68 -0.75
C GLY A 89 22.75 7.37 -1.26
N ASP A 90 21.88 6.73 -0.48
CA ASP A 90 21.18 5.53 -0.95
C ASP A 90 20.33 5.83 -2.19
N PRO A 91 20.45 5.00 -3.25
CA PRO A 91 19.55 5.09 -4.38
C PRO A 91 18.18 4.50 -4.01
N ASN A 92 17.10 5.03 -4.60
CA ASN A 92 15.75 4.49 -4.51
C ASN A 92 15.15 4.47 -3.08
N VAL A 93 15.19 5.62 -2.42
CA VAL A 93 14.60 5.84 -1.09
C VAL A 93 13.09 6.11 -1.21
N ILE A 94 12.29 5.46 -0.36
CA ILE A 94 10.86 5.73 -0.21
C ILE A 94 10.54 6.05 1.26
N MET A 95 9.47 6.78 1.49
CA MET A 95 8.92 6.98 2.83
C MET A 95 7.91 5.89 3.11
N GLU A 96 8.05 5.21 4.24
CA GLU A 96 7.17 4.11 4.64
C GLU A 96 6.67 4.32 6.09
N ALA A 97 5.40 3.95 6.34
CA ALA A 97 4.78 4.10 7.65
C ALA A 97 4.97 2.83 8.49
N PHE A 98 5.40 3.02 9.74
CA PHE A 98 5.63 1.94 10.71
C PHE A 98 4.82 2.17 11.98
N LYS A 99 4.32 1.08 12.55
CA LYS A 99 3.75 1.08 13.89
C LYS A 99 4.86 1.34 14.93
N PRO A 100 4.52 1.84 16.12
CA PRO A 100 5.48 1.93 17.22
C PRO A 100 6.25 0.62 17.40
N GLY A 101 7.58 0.68 17.35
CA GLY A 101 8.47 -0.47 17.58
C GLY A 101 8.58 -1.48 16.42
N THR A 102 7.90 -1.27 15.28
CA THR A 102 8.02 -2.17 14.10
C THR A 102 8.84 -1.59 12.97
N GLY A 103 9.51 -0.45 13.20
CA GLY A 103 10.40 0.18 12.24
C GLY A 103 11.60 -0.72 11.89
N PRO A 104 12.27 -0.44 10.76
CA PRO A 104 13.49 -1.15 10.39
C PRO A 104 14.56 -0.92 11.45
N SER A 105 15.33 -1.96 11.75
CA SER A 105 16.43 -1.89 12.72
C SER A 105 17.43 -0.79 12.36
N ASP A 106 17.90 -0.07 13.37
CA ASP A 106 18.89 1.02 13.22
C ASP A 106 20.28 0.50 12.80
N SER A 107 20.52 -0.81 12.90
CA SER A 107 21.78 -1.48 12.59
C SER A 107 21.56 -2.82 11.89
N TYR A 108 22.48 -3.20 11.00
CA TYR A 108 22.63 -4.57 10.50
C TYR A 108 23.95 -5.16 11.02
N SER A 109 23.96 -6.45 11.35
CA SER A 109 25.18 -7.25 11.51
C SER A 109 25.23 -8.27 10.38
N VAL A 110 26.24 -8.17 9.51
CA VAL A 110 26.55 -9.28 8.60
C VAL A 110 27.31 -10.31 9.42
N ILE A 111 26.82 -11.56 9.48
CA ILE A 111 27.54 -12.65 10.16
C ILE A 111 28.90 -12.79 9.46
N GLY A 112 29.99 -12.44 10.17
CA GLY A 112 31.36 -12.45 9.66
C GLY A 112 32.06 -11.10 9.45
N MET A 113 31.44 -9.97 9.85
CA MET A 113 32.07 -8.64 9.80
C MET A 113 32.00 -7.97 11.19
N ASP A 114 33.16 -7.69 11.80
CA ASP A 114 33.30 -7.14 13.17
C ASP A 114 32.90 -5.65 13.32
N SER A 115 32.31 -5.02 12.31
CA SER A 115 31.95 -3.60 12.37
C SER A 115 30.45 -3.39 12.57
N PHE A 116 30.05 -3.09 13.80
CA PHE A 116 28.77 -2.46 14.10
C PHE A 116 28.75 -1.06 13.45
N ARG A 117 27.83 -0.82 12.53
CA ARG A 117 27.53 0.54 12.04
C ARG A 117 26.16 0.96 12.56
N GLU A 118 26.17 1.89 13.49
CA GLU A 118 24.98 2.56 14.02
C GLU A 118 24.44 3.50 12.94
N GLY A 119 23.24 3.21 12.43
CA GLY A 119 22.58 4.04 11.43
C GLY A 119 22.19 5.38 12.05
N SER A 120 22.95 6.43 11.78
CA SER A 120 22.58 7.78 12.20
C SER A 120 21.19 8.14 11.62
N PRO A 121 20.30 8.77 12.41
CA PRO A 121 19.00 9.19 11.91
C PRO A 121 19.20 10.18 10.76
N VAL A 122 18.87 9.75 9.54
CA VAL A 122 18.81 10.65 8.40
C VAL A 122 17.58 11.52 8.60
N ALA A 123 17.80 12.74 9.12
CA ALA A 123 16.84 13.81 8.98
C ALA A 123 16.40 13.89 7.51
N PRO A 124 15.14 14.23 7.20
CA PRO A 124 14.62 14.26 5.83
C PRO A 124 15.33 15.34 5.01
N GLN A 125 16.55 15.05 4.54
CA GLN A 125 17.41 15.98 3.81
C GLN A 125 17.73 15.48 2.39
N SER A 126 17.37 14.24 2.04
CA SER A 126 17.51 13.83 0.65
C SER A 126 16.43 14.52 -0.19
N PRO A 127 16.79 15.14 -1.33
CA PRO A 127 15.81 15.77 -2.24
C PRO A 127 14.77 14.79 -2.78
N GLN A 128 15.01 13.48 -2.67
CA GLN A 128 14.10 12.40 -3.06
C GLN A 128 13.12 12.07 -1.93
N ALA A 129 13.59 11.96 -0.68
CA ALA A 129 12.70 11.80 0.48
C ALA A 129 11.80 13.02 0.67
N THR A 130 12.33 14.22 0.50
CA THR A 130 11.54 15.47 0.53
C THR A 130 10.48 15.49 -0.57
N ARG A 131 10.83 15.02 -1.78
CA ARG A 131 9.86 14.85 -2.87
C ARG A 131 8.79 13.81 -2.56
N ALA A 132 9.15 12.68 -1.95
CA ALA A 132 8.20 11.65 -1.55
C ALA A 132 7.24 12.12 -0.43
N ILE A 133 7.71 12.96 0.49
CA ILE A 133 6.88 13.63 1.50
C ILE A 133 5.91 14.61 0.82
N ASN A 134 6.42 15.45 -0.09
CA ASN A 134 5.63 16.49 -0.75
C ASN A 134 4.68 15.97 -1.84
N SER A 135 4.99 14.83 -2.48
CA SER A 135 4.14 14.22 -3.50
C SER A 135 2.93 13.48 -2.91
N GLY A 136 2.86 13.38 -1.58
CA GLY A 136 1.99 12.42 -0.91
C GLY A 136 2.52 11.00 -1.13
N SER A 137 2.44 10.17 -0.09
CA SER A 137 2.78 8.74 -0.11
C SER A 137 1.75 7.98 -0.94
N GLY A 138 1.74 8.19 -2.26
CA GLY A 138 0.75 7.75 -3.23
C GLY A 138 0.53 6.23 -3.24
N GLY A 139 -0.26 5.76 -2.28
CA GLY A 139 -0.51 4.35 -2.02
C GLY A 139 -0.73 3.99 -0.54
N LEU A 140 -0.50 4.91 0.40
CA LEU A 140 -0.78 4.65 1.82
C LEU A 140 -2.26 4.75 2.21
N TYR A 141 -3.15 5.03 1.25
CA TYR A 141 -4.60 5.06 1.42
C TYR A 141 -5.37 4.83 0.13
#